data_AF-A0A7C0WQC0-F1
#
_entry.id   AF-A0A7C0WQC0-F1
#
_cell.length_a   1.000
_cell.length_b   1.000
_cell.length_c   1.000
_cell.angle_alpha   90.00
_cell.angle_beta   90.00
_cell.angle_gamma   90.00
#
_symmetry.space_group_name_H-M   'P 1'
#
loop_
_entity.id
_entity.type
_entity.pdbx_description
1 polymer ?
#
loop_
_entity_poly.entity_id
_entity_poly.type
_entity_poly.pdbx_seq_one_letter_code
_entity_poly.pdbx_strand_id
1 'polypeptide(L)'
;MWRSLDWLVAMDRLLLPLEGPENIARALAAVHDSQISGGRRYDLAIDGRAVSNAILDDPHRLPKYEKAWLAMDLTALLHNDDLDLKDYVATLLENFSKDVISRLERG
;
A
#
# COMPACT_ATOMS: atom_id res chain seq x y z
N MET A 1 -4.34 -9.19 -2.44
CA MET A 1 -3.73 -7.87 -2.14
C MET A 1 -3.77 -7.70 -0.63
N TRP A 2 -2.62 -7.51 0.02
CA TRP A 2 -2.59 -7.29 1.47
C TRP A 2 -3.42 -6.04 1.77
N ARG A 3 -4.04 -5.95 2.95
CA ARG A 3 -4.92 -4.82 3.35
C ARG A 3 -4.18 -3.47 3.24
N SER A 4 -4.79 -2.32 3.51
CA SER A 4 -4.23 -1.01 3.15
C SER A 4 -2.97 -0.57 3.92
N LEU A 5 -2.23 -1.51 4.52
CA LEU A 5 -0.98 -1.29 5.25
C LEU A 5 -1.08 -0.15 6.27
N ASP A 6 -2.27 0.06 6.83
CA ASP A 6 -2.53 1.09 7.85
C ASP A 6 -1.79 0.81 9.16
N TRP A 7 -1.31 -0.42 9.33
CA TRP A 7 -0.48 -0.88 10.45
C TRP A 7 1.01 -0.56 10.27
N LEU A 8 1.40 0.10 9.17
CA LEU A 8 2.73 0.66 8.98
C LEU A 8 2.70 2.17 9.20
N VAL A 9 3.73 2.68 9.85
CA VAL A 9 4.00 4.13 9.90
C VAL A 9 4.42 4.64 8.53
N ALA A 10 4.27 5.94 8.29
CA ALA A 10 4.58 6.55 6.99
C ALA A 10 6.02 6.29 6.52
N MET A 11 6.99 6.25 7.44
CA MET A 11 8.40 5.97 7.12
C MET A 11 8.68 4.51 6.70
N ASP A 12 7.85 3.57 7.15
CA ASP A 12 8.01 2.13 6.88
C ASP A 12 7.18 1.68 5.66
N ARG A 13 6.44 2.61 5.06
CA ARG A 13 5.53 2.35 3.94
C ARG A 13 6.08 2.97 2.66
N LEU A 14 6.05 2.19 1.59
CA LEU A 14 6.40 2.64 0.25
C LEU A 14 5.16 2.90 -0.60
N LEU A 15 5.18 4.03 -1.32
CA LEU A 15 4.27 4.30 -2.43
C LEU A 15 4.91 3.79 -3.73
N LEU A 16 4.24 2.85 -4.38
CA LEU A 16 4.58 2.35 -5.70
C LEU A 16 3.70 3.07 -6.74
N PRO A 17 4.23 4.03 -7.49
CA PRO A 17 3.44 4.78 -8.45
C PRO A 17 2.95 3.87 -9.58
N LEU A 18 1.68 4.02 -9.93
CA LEU A 18 1.08 3.35 -11.08
C LEU A 18 1.03 4.34 -12.25
N GLU A 19 2.16 4.45 -12.93
CA GLU A 19 2.29 5.28 -14.12
C GLU A 19 2.26 4.43 -15.38
N GLY A 20 1.77 5.01 -16.48
CA GLY A 20 1.76 4.36 -17.79
C GLY A 20 0.39 4.39 -18.47
N PRO A 21 0.23 3.62 -19.58
CA PRO A 21 -0.96 3.68 -20.41
C PRO A 21 -2.20 3.09 -19.71
N GLU A 22 -3.08 3.95 -19.21
CA GLU A 22 -4.29 3.54 -18.48
C GLU A 22 -5.19 2.61 -19.31
N ASN A 23 -5.25 2.82 -20.62
CA ASN A 23 -5.98 1.97 -21.55
C ASN A 23 -5.49 0.51 -21.52
N ILE A 24 -4.17 0.28 -21.41
CA ILE A 24 -3.59 -1.06 -21.32
C ILE A 24 -3.91 -1.69 -19.97
N ALA A 25 -3.78 -0.93 -18.88
CA ALA A 25 -4.12 -1.42 -17.54
C ALA A 25 -5.60 -1.84 -17.45
N ARG A 26 -6.52 -1.05 -18.02
CA ARG A 26 -7.95 -1.36 -18.07
C ARG A 26 -8.26 -2.56 -18.96
N ALA A 27 -7.63 -2.66 -20.13
CA ALA A 27 -7.79 -3.81 -21.02
C ALA A 27 -7.29 -5.11 -20.36
N LEU A 28 -6.15 -5.04 -19.66
CA LEU A 28 -5.61 -6.17 -18.90
C LEU A 28 -6.55 -6.56 -17.76
N ALA A 29 -7.09 -5.60 -16.99
CA ALA A 29 -8.05 -5.90 -15.95
C ALA A 29 -9.33 -6.58 -16.50
N ALA A 30 -9.79 -6.16 -17.68
CA ALA A 30 -11.02 -6.65 -18.31
C ALA A 30 -10.97 -8.12 -18.74
N VAL A 31 -9.79 -8.74 -18.87
CA VAL A 31 -9.67 -10.17 -19.22
C VAL A 31 -10.16 -11.08 -18.09
N HIS A 32 -10.28 -10.56 -16.86
CA HIS A 32 -10.73 -11.31 -15.69
C HIS A 32 -12.26 -11.28 -15.53
N ASP A 33 -12.99 -11.82 -16.51
CA ASP A 33 -14.46 -11.72 -16.58
C ASP A 33 -15.16 -12.23 -15.30
N SER A 34 -14.77 -13.40 -14.76
CA SER A 34 -15.34 -13.95 -13.53
C SER A 34 -15.21 -13.03 -12.30
N GLN A 35 -14.22 -12.13 -12.33
CA GLN A 35 -13.93 -11.16 -11.27
C GLN A 35 -14.71 -9.85 -11.46
N ILE A 36 -15.34 -9.65 -12.62
CA ILE A 36 -16.06 -8.43 -12.99
C ILE A 36 -17.57 -8.68 -13.07
N SER A 37 -18.00 -9.69 -13.85
CA SER A 37 -19.41 -9.93 -14.18
C SER A 37 -20.24 -10.50 -13.02
N GLY A 38 -19.60 -11.14 -12.04
CA GLY A 38 -20.24 -11.67 -10.84
C GLY A 38 -20.63 -10.64 -9.77
N GLY A 39 -20.76 -9.35 -10.13
CA GLY A 39 -21.16 -8.26 -9.24
C GLY A 39 -20.07 -7.73 -8.30
N ARG A 40 -18.86 -8.33 -8.31
CA ARG A 40 -17.73 -7.89 -7.46
C ARG A 40 -17.03 -6.64 -7.97
N ARG A 41 -17.02 -6.42 -9.29
CA ARG A 41 -16.37 -5.27 -9.95
C ARG A 41 -14.95 -5.01 -9.43
N TYR A 42 -14.11 -6.06 -9.45
CA TYR A 42 -12.72 -5.94 -9.01
C TYR A 42 -11.91 -4.92 -9.84
N ASP A 43 -12.31 -4.69 -11.09
CA ASP A 43 -11.81 -3.59 -11.93
C ASP A 43 -11.93 -2.23 -11.22
N LEU A 44 -13.13 -1.90 -10.74
CA LEU A 44 -13.38 -0.65 -10.01
C LEU A 44 -12.73 -0.65 -8.63
N ALA A 45 -12.77 -1.78 -7.93
CA ALA A 45 -12.24 -1.86 -6.57
C ALA A 45 -10.72 -1.66 -6.53
N ILE A 46 -9.99 -2.26 -7.48
CA ILE A 46 -8.53 -2.12 -7.57
C ILE A 46 -8.16 -0.70 -7.99
N ASP A 47 -8.84 -0.14 -9.00
CA ASP A 47 -8.57 1.21 -9.49
C ASP A 47 -8.89 2.28 -8.43
N GLY A 48 -10.07 2.19 -7.82
CA GLY A 48 -10.48 3.09 -6.74
C GLY A 48 -9.51 3.04 -5.56
N ARG A 49 -9.03 1.85 -5.20
CA ARG A 49 -8.02 1.70 -4.15
C ARG A 49 -6.68 2.33 -4.52
N ALA A 50 -6.25 2.18 -5.77
CA ALA A 50 -5.03 2.81 -6.25
C ALA A 50 -5.09 4.35 -6.16
N VAL A 51 -6.24 4.93 -6.52
CA VAL A 51 -6.50 6.37 -6.35
C VAL A 51 -6.52 6.73 -4.87
N SER A 52 -7.29 6.01 -4.04
CA SER A 52 -7.39 6.29 -2.60
C SER A 52 -6.03 6.26 -1.91
N ASN A 53 -5.18 5.27 -2.20
CA ASN A 53 -3.84 5.19 -1.64
C ASN A 53 -3.00 6.43 -2.01
N ALA A 54 -3.10 6.94 -3.23
CA ALA A 54 -2.30 8.08 -3.66
C ALA A 54 -2.78 9.40 -3.05
N ILE A 55 -4.11 9.57 -2.92
CA ILE A 55 -4.72 10.80 -2.41
C ILE A 55 -4.68 10.87 -0.87
N LEU A 56 -4.80 9.74 -0.18
CA LEU A 56 -4.99 9.69 1.28
C LEU A 56 -3.71 9.37 2.08
N ASP A 57 -2.55 9.19 1.44
CA ASP A 57 -1.33 8.78 2.14
C ASP A 57 -0.79 9.85 3.11
N ASP A 58 -0.82 11.13 2.73
CA ASP A 58 -0.36 12.25 3.57
C ASP A 58 -1.40 13.38 3.58
N PRO A 59 -2.16 13.57 4.69
CA PRO A 59 -3.20 14.59 4.75
C PRO A 59 -2.66 16.03 4.75
N HIS A 60 -1.34 16.23 4.92
CA HIS A 60 -0.71 17.54 4.97
C HIS A 60 -0.01 17.92 3.65
N ARG A 61 -0.04 17.04 2.64
CA ARG A 61 0.61 17.30 1.35
C ARG A 61 -0.32 17.01 0.19
N LEU A 62 -0.11 17.73 -0.91
CA LEU A 62 -0.74 17.37 -2.17
C LEU A 62 -0.16 16.04 -2.68
N PRO A 63 -0.99 15.19 -3.29
CA PRO A 63 -0.56 13.89 -3.79
C PRO A 63 0.46 14.07 -4.92
N LYS A 64 1.53 13.26 -4.88
CA LYS A 64 2.57 13.24 -5.93
C LYS A 64 2.16 12.45 -7.16
N TYR A 65 1.26 11.48 -6.98
CA TYR A 65 0.82 10.54 -8.01
C TYR A 65 -0.71 10.50 -8.04
N GLU A 66 -1.30 10.21 -9.19
CA GLU A 66 -2.76 10.03 -9.30
C GLU A 66 -3.21 8.65 -8.79
N LYS A 67 -2.35 7.64 -8.94
CA LYS A 67 -2.60 6.24 -8.55
C LYS A 67 -1.33 5.64 -7.98
N ALA A 68 -1.45 4.88 -6.89
CA ALA A 68 -0.33 4.20 -6.27
C ALA A 68 -0.75 2.95 -5.50
N TRP A 69 0.15 1.99 -5.39
CA TRP A 69 0.03 0.88 -4.45
C TRP A 69 0.88 1.14 -3.21
N LEU A 70 0.43 0.60 -2.09
CA LEU A 70 1.20 0.61 -0.85
C LEU A 70 2.00 -0.70 -0.77
N ALA A 71 3.27 -0.59 -0.40
CA ALA A 71 4.15 -1.73 -0.23
C ALA A 71 4.95 -1.64 1.08
N MET A 72 5.31 -2.80 1.59
CA MET A 72 6.31 -2.96 2.64
C MET A 72 7.65 -3.21 1.95
N ASP A 73 8.68 -2.47 2.33
CA ASP A 73 10.02 -2.71 1.82
C ASP A 73 10.59 -3.98 2.46
N LEU A 74 10.88 -5.00 1.63
CA LEU A 74 11.50 -6.25 2.06
C LEU A 74 12.94 -6.38 1.54
N THR A 75 13.49 -5.34 0.92
CA THR A 75 14.82 -5.36 0.28
C THR A 75 15.92 -5.71 1.27
N ALA A 76 15.79 -5.32 2.54
CA ALA A 76 16.73 -5.67 3.60
C ALA A 76 16.93 -7.19 3.77
N LEU A 77 15.85 -7.97 3.61
CA LEU A 77 15.89 -9.44 3.72
C LEU A 77 16.60 -10.10 2.53
N LEU A 78 16.74 -9.40 1.40
CA LEU A 78 17.46 -9.90 0.23
C LEU A 78 18.98 -9.73 0.35
N HIS A 79 19.42 -8.82 1.23
CA HIS A 79 20.83 -8.47 1.39
C HIS A 79 21.44 -8.99 2.69
N ASN A 80 20.60 -9.47 3.60
CA ASN A 80 21.03 -9.98 4.89
C ASN A 80 20.30 -11.30 5.20
N ASP A 81 20.95 -12.42 4.90
CA ASP A 81 20.41 -13.76 5.13
C ASP A 81 20.24 -14.10 6.63
N ASP A 82 20.89 -13.34 7.53
CA ASP A 82 20.75 -13.49 8.98
C ASP A 82 19.48 -12.78 9.52
N LEU A 83 18.81 -11.97 8.71
CA LEU A 83 17.62 -11.24 9.10
C LEU A 83 16.37 -12.13 8.95
N ASP A 84 15.77 -12.51 10.07
CA ASP A 84 14.52 -13.27 10.06
C ASP A 84 13.32 -12.38 9.68
N LEU A 85 12.45 -12.89 8.79
CA LEU A 85 11.27 -12.16 8.29
C LEU A 85 10.30 -11.80 9.42
N LYS A 86 10.08 -12.71 10.38
CA LYS A 86 9.14 -12.47 11.48
C LYS A 86 9.69 -11.38 12.39
N ASP A 87 10.98 -11.40 12.72
CA ASP A 87 11.61 -10.37 13.56
C ASP A 87 11.64 -9.01 12.85
N TYR A 88 11.84 -9.00 11.54
CA TYR A 88 11.72 -7.79 10.72
C TYR A 88 10.30 -7.18 10.78
N VAL A 89 9.27 -7.98 10.53
CA VAL A 89 7.87 -7.51 10.58
C VAL A 89 7.45 -7.12 12.00
N ALA A 90 7.93 -7.83 13.03
CA ALA A 90 7.67 -7.49 14.42
C ALA A 90 8.21 -6.08 14.76
N THR A 91 9.37 -5.71 14.20
CA THR A 91 9.94 -4.36 14.36
C THR A 91 9.02 -3.29 13.76
N LEU A 92 8.44 -3.53 12.58
CA LEU A 92 7.50 -2.59 11.94
C LEU A 92 6.22 -2.40 12.77
N LEU A 93 5.71 -3.48 13.37
CA LEU A 93 4.57 -3.42 14.28
C LEU A 93 4.90 -2.64 15.56
N GLU A 94 6.10 -2.81 16.09
CA GLU A 94 6.57 -2.05 17.26
C GLU A 94 6.67 -0.55 16.95
N ASN A 95 7.18 -0.18 15.77
CA ASN A 95 7.22 1.21 15.31
C ASN A 95 5.82 1.83 15.26
N PHE A 96 4.86 1.10 14.69
CA PHE A 96 3.47 1.54 14.66
C PHE A 96 2.87 1.70 16.06
N SER A 97 3.10 0.73 16.95
CA SER A 97 2.63 0.83 18.33
C SER A 97 3.21 2.06 19.04
N LYS A 98 4.51 2.34 18.86
CA LYS A 98 5.17 3.52 19.44
C LYS A 98 4.61 4.83 18.89
N ASP A 99 4.38 4.91 17.57
CA ASP A 99 3.81 6.10 16.94
C ASP A 99 2.40 6.40 17.48
N VAL A 100 1.54 5.39 17.59
CA VAL A 100 0.19 5.54 18.14
C VAL A 100 0.22 6.06 19.57
N ILE A 101 0.99 5.42 20.46
CA ILE A 101 1.09 5.84 21.87
C ILE A 101 1.67 7.26 21.98
N SER A 102 2.74 7.56 21.24
CA SER A 102 3.35 8.89 21.28
C SER A 102 2.42 10.01 20.81
N ARG A 103 1.54 9.76 19.85
CA ARG A 103 0.52 10.75 19.42
C ARG A 103 -0.53 11.02 20.49
N LEU A 104 -0.92 9.98 21.24
CA LEU A 104 -1.87 10.11 22.34
C LEU A 104 -1.29 10.90 23.53
N GLU A 105 0.01 10.78 23.78
CA GLU A 105 0.70 11.53 24.85
C GLU A 105 0.94 13.01 24.51
N ARG A 106 0.93 13.36 23.23
CA ARG A 106 1.15 14.74 22.74
C ARG A 106 -0.14 15.52 22.52
N GLY A 107 -1.29 14.85 22.52
CA GLY A 107 -2.63 15.44 22.37
C GLY A 107 -3.23 15.84 23.71
#